data_AF-A0A0D0BDW9-F1
#
_entry.id   AF-A0A0D0BDW9-F1
#
_cell.length_a   1.000
_cell.length_b   1.000
_cell.length_c   1.000
_cell.angle_alpha   90.00
_cell.angle_beta   90.00
_cell.angle_gamma   90.00
#
_symmetry.space_group_name_H-M   'P 1'
#
loop_
_entity.id
_entity.type
_entity.pdbx_description
1 polymer ?
#
loop_
_entity_poly.entity_id
_entity_poly.type
_entity_poly.pdbx_seq_one_letter_code
_entity_poly.pdbx_strand_id
1 'polypeptide(L)'
;ESGVDLTRYLCDEFNRIRQDHGPAMVHVSENWPGEGIVRQLVRRACGQFIYAATIILNITVPEDHDSPYPDLDVLYLQILSVCKQKELLLDVLAHLLNKSHPVGKVRMLLFGLHSVLYIPDKDSEDITVRHSSFVDFLTDKKRSGSYYLNKSLSEDMRH
;
A
#
# COMPACT_ATOMS: atom_id res chain seq x y z
N GLU A 1 13.30 -11.64 -23.58
CA GLU A 1 13.11 -10.21 -23.91
C GLU A 1 12.74 -9.39 -22.67
N SER A 2 11.57 -9.60 -22.05
CA SER A 2 11.11 -8.84 -20.86
C SER A 2 12.14 -8.62 -19.73
N GLY A 3 12.95 -9.63 -19.37
CA GLY A 3 13.98 -9.47 -18.32
C GLY A 3 15.15 -8.57 -18.71
N VAL A 4 15.49 -8.49 -19.99
CA VAL A 4 16.55 -7.60 -20.51
C VAL A 4 16.05 -6.15 -20.50
N ASP A 5 14.81 -5.94 -20.94
CA ASP A 5 14.17 -4.61 -20.93
C ASP A 5 13.97 -4.10 -19.50
N LEU A 6 13.60 -4.98 -18.58
CA LEU A 6 13.46 -4.64 -17.16
C LEU A 6 14.80 -4.30 -16.50
N THR A 7 15.87 -5.02 -16.87
CA THR A 7 17.23 -4.72 -16.41
C THR A 7 17.64 -3.32 -16.88
N ARG A 8 17.40 -3.00 -18.15
CA ARG A 8 17.68 -1.67 -18.71
C ARG A 8 16.88 -0.60 -17.98
N TYR A 9 15.57 -0.77 -17.84
CA TYR A 9 14.70 0.17 -17.11
C TYR A 9 15.20 0.47 -15.70
N LEU A 10 15.51 -0.57 -14.91
CA LEU A 10 16.01 -0.40 -13.54
C LEU A 10 17.35 0.34 -13.51
N CYS A 11 18.28 0.00 -14.40
CA CYS A 11 19.56 0.71 -14.49
C CYS A 11 19.37 2.19 -14.83
N ASP A 12 18.50 2.49 -15.79
CA ASP A 12 18.22 3.87 -16.22
C ASP A 12 17.59 4.69 -15.09
N GLU A 13 16.61 4.14 -14.37
CA GLU A 13 15.97 4.81 -13.23
C GLU A 13 16.93 5.01 -12.05
N PHE A 14 17.76 4.02 -11.70
CA PHE A 14 18.78 4.20 -10.66
C PHE A 14 19.83 5.24 -11.06
N ASN A 15 20.24 5.29 -12.33
CA ASN A 15 21.13 6.32 -12.81
C ASN A 15 20.48 7.71 -12.71
N ARG A 16 19.19 7.83 -13.01
CA ARG A 16 18.43 9.09 -12.84
C ARG A 16 18.41 9.52 -11.38
N ILE A 17 18.06 8.61 -10.45
CA ILE A 17 18.05 8.87 -9.01
C ILE A 17 19.42 9.39 -8.55
N ARG A 18 20.51 8.75 -8.98
CA ARG A 18 21.86 9.19 -8.59
C ARG A 18 22.16 10.61 -9.08
N GLN A 19 21.75 10.95 -10.30
CA GLN A 19 21.95 12.29 -10.87
C GLN A 19 21.13 13.34 -10.11
N ASP A 20 19.85 13.04 -9.86
CA ASP A 20 18.93 13.93 -9.15
C ASP A 20 19.39 14.20 -7.70
N HIS A 21 19.99 13.19 -7.05
CA HIS A 21 20.48 13.26 -5.68
C HIS A 21 22.00 13.37 -5.57
N GLY A 22 22.68 13.83 -6.63
CA GLY A 22 24.15 13.87 -6.74
C GLY A 22 24.90 14.39 -5.50
N PRO A 23 24.53 15.56 -4.93
CA PRO A 23 25.16 16.09 -3.73
C PRO A 23 25.04 15.20 -2.49
N ALA A 24 23.92 14.47 -2.36
CA ALA A 24 23.66 13.56 -1.24
C ALA A 24 24.29 12.17 -1.45
N MET A 25 24.62 11.81 -2.69
CA MET A 25 25.20 10.51 -3.07
C MET A 25 26.72 10.53 -3.27
N VAL A 26 27.41 11.60 -2.87
CA VAL A 26 28.87 11.73 -3.04
C VAL A 26 29.67 10.62 -2.33
N HIS A 27 29.14 10.05 -1.25
CA HIS A 27 29.76 8.95 -0.49
C HIS A 27 29.25 7.57 -0.92
N VAL A 28 28.33 7.51 -1.89
CA VAL A 28 27.76 6.26 -2.37
C VAL A 28 28.61 5.73 -3.52
N SER A 29 28.94 4.43 -3.45
CA SER A 29 29.76 3.74 -4.45
C SER A 29 29.29 4.02 -5.88
N GLU A 30 30.23 4.21 -6.81
CA GLU A 30 29.94 4.46 -8.24
C GLU A 30 29.05 3.39 -8.87
N ASN A 31 29.17 2.15 -8.38
CA ASN A 31 28.38 1.02 -8.88
C ASN A 31 26.97 0.91 -8.27
N TRP A 32 26.51 1.88 -7.49
CA TRP A 32 25.19 1.85 -6.84
C TRP A 32 24.05 1.66 -7.85
N PRO A 33 23.03 0.84 -7.52
CA PRO A 33 22.86 0.05 -6.29
C PRO A 33 23.62 -1.29 -6.30
N GLY A 34 24.35 -1.59 -7.37
CA GLY A 34 25.09 -2.82 -7.60
C GLY A 34 24.33 -3.78 -8.50
N GLU A 35 25.03 -4.44 -9.41
CA GLU A 35 24.41 -5.38 -10.34
C GLU A 35 23.67 -6.53 -9.63
N GLY A 36 24.14 -6.94 -8.45
CA GLY A 36 23.50 -7.98 -7.65
C GLY A 36 22.08 -7.60 -7.24
N ILE A 37 21.88 -6.34 -6.85
CA ILE A 37 20.56 -5.81 -6.47
C ILE A 37 19.64 -5.73 -7.70
N VAL A 38 20.13 -5.21 -8.82
CA VAL A 38 19.36 -5.15 -10.07
C VAL A 38 18.91 -6.55 -10.50
N ARG A 39 19.82 -7.54 -10.51
CA ARG A 39 19.48 -8.93 -10.84
C ARG A 39 18.41 -9.51 -9.90
N GLN A 40 18.47 -9.19 -8.61
CA GLN A 40 17.48 -9.65 -7.64
C GLN A 40 16.11 -9.02 -7.89
N LEU A 41 16.05 -7.72 -8.19
CA LEU A 41 14.81 -7.01 -8.51
C LEU A 41 14.17 -7.55 -9.79
N VAL A 42 14.96 -7.79 -10.84
CA VAL A 42 14.48 -8.40 -12.09
C VAL A 42 13.90 -9.79 -11.84
N ARG A 43 14.58 -10.61 -11.02
CA ARG A 43 14.08 -11.94 -10.64
C ARG A 43 12.78 -11.86 -9.86
N ARG A 44 12.66 -10.93 -8.90
CA ARG A 44 11.45 -10.76 -8.07
C ARG A 44 10.27 -10.21 -8.86
N ALA A 45 10.53 -9.34 -9.82
CA ALA A 45 9.50 -8.78 -10.70
C ALA A 45 8.87 -9.82 -11.62
N CYS A 46 9.52 -10.97 -11.87
CA CYS A 46 9.01 -12.02 -12.76
C CYS A 46 8.54 -11.50 -14.13
N GLY A 47 9.21 -10.46 -14.66
CA GLY A 47 8.85 -9.79 -15.93
C GLY A 47 7.78 -8.69 -15.83
N GLN A 48 7.27 -8.41 -14.64
CA GLN A 48 6.24 -7.38 -14.39
C GLN A 48 6.90 -6.03 -14.12
N PHE A 49 6.81 -5.12 -15.10
CA PHE A 49 7.32 -3.75 -14.95
C PHE A 49 6.68 -2.98 -13.79
N ILE A 50 5.43 -3.29 -13.44
CA ILE A 50 4.74 -2.63 -12.34
C ILE A 50 5.45 -2.84 -11.00
N TYR A 51 6.05 -4.02 -10.76
CA TYR A 51 6.84 -4.28 -9.56
C TYR A 51 8.10 -3.40 -9.51
N ALA A 52 8.81 -3.28 -10.63
CA ALA A 52 10.01 -2.44 -10.71
C ALA A 52 9.67 -0.95 -10.54
N ALA A 53 8.60 -0.48 -11.21
CA ALA A 53 8.12 0.89 -11.08
C ALA A 53 7.75 1.22 -9.63
N THR A 54 7.08 0.32 -8.92
CA THR A 54 6.79 0.47 -7.48
C THR A 54 8.04 0.65 -6.63
N ILE A 55 9.10 -0.13 -6.88
CA ILE A 55 10.36 -0.02 -6.13
C ILE A 55 11.04 1.33 -6.40
N ILE A 56 11.14 1.74 -7.67
CA ILE A 56 11.71 3.02 -8.05
C ILE A 56 10.94 4.17 -7.41
N LEU A 57 9.61 4.13 -7.50
CA LEU A 57 8.72 5.12 -6.93
C LEU A 57 8.92 5.26 -5.41
N ASN A 58 9.01 4.13 -4.71
CA ASN A 58 9.25 4.12 -3.26
C ASN A 58 10.64 4.66 -2.85
N ILE A 59 11.61 4.70 -3.76
CA ILE A 59 12.94 5.27 -3.50
C ILE A 59 12.96 6.76 -3.85
N THR A 60 12.25 7.17 -4.89
CA THR A 60 12.20 8.57 -5.35
C THR A 60 11.28 9.46 -4.53
N VAL A 61 10.27 8.89 -3.91
CA VAL A 61 9.23 9.62 -3.18
C VAL A 61 9.64 9.71 -1.71
N PRO A 62 9.87 10.91 -1.16
CA PRO A 62 10.12 11.10 0.27
C PRO A 62 9.00 10.47 1.10
N GLU A 63 9.32 9.91 2.27
CA GLU A 63 8.32 9.35 3.21
C GLU A 63 7.21 10.34 3.62
N ASP A 64 7.40 11.64 3.37
CA ASP A 64 6.45 12.73 3.66
C ASP A 64 5.54 13.09 2.46
N HIS A 65 5.56 12.31 1.37
CA HIS A 65 4.63 12.48 0.25
C HIS A 65 3.34 11.69 0.50
N ASP A 66 2.20 12.40 0.38
CA ASP A 66 0.84 11.86 0.40
C ASP A 66 0.67 10.80 -0.71
N SER A 67 0.87 9.52 -0.37
CA SER A 67 0.74 8.35 -1.25
C SER A 67 1.72 8.28 -2.44
N PRO A 68 2.46 7.18 -2.63
CA PRO A 68 3.11 6.92 -3.91
C PRO A 68 2.09 6.73 -5.07
N TYR A 69 0.78 6.61 -4.80
CA TYR A 69 -0.23 6.35 -5.82
C TYR A 69 -1.51 7.20 -5.62
N PRO A 70 -1.55 8.45 -6.12
CA PRO A 70 -2.72 9.31 -5.96
C PRO A 70 -3.98 8.74 -6.63
N ASP A 71 -3.83 8.01 -7.74
CA ASP A 71 -4.96 7.36 -8.43
C ASP A 71 -5.59 6.22 -7.61
N LEU A 72 -4.80 5.54 -6.78
CA LEU A 72 -5.29 4.50 -5.88
C LEU A 72 -6.11 5.10 -4.73
N ASP A 73 -5.77 6.30 -4.25
CA ASP A 73 -6.53 6.99 -3.21
C ASP A 73 -7.91 7.38 -3.74
N VAL A 74 -8.01 7.86 -4.98
CA VAL A 74 -9.28 8.14 -5.65
C VAL A 74 -10.12 6.85 -5.77
N LEU A 75 -9.50 5.73 -6.16
CA LEU A 75 -10.16 4.44 -6.24
C LEU A 75 -10.66 3.96 -4.86
N TYR A 76 -9.86 4.10 -3.80
CA TYR A 76 -10.27 3.74 -2.44
C TYR A 76 -11.41 4.62 -1.94
N LEU A 77 -11.37 5.93 -2.19
CA LEU A 77 -12.47 6.83 -1.87
C LEU A 77 -13.76 6.44 -2.61
N GLN A 78 -13.65 6.08 -3.89
CA GLN A 78 -14.80 5.59 -4.67
C GLN A 78 -15.36 4.30 -4.07
N ILE A 79 -14.51 3.32 -3.77
CA ILE A 79 -14.91 2.04 -3.18
C ILE A 79 -15.60 2.26 -1.82
N LEU A 80 -15.02 3.08 -0.94
CA LEU A 80 -15.59 3.38 0.38
C LEU A 80 -16.91 4.17 0.28
N SER A 81 -17.05 5.03 -0.72
CA SER A 81 -18.27 5.84 -0.92
C SER A 81 -19.51 5.01 -1.28
N VAL A 82 -19.34 3.76 -1.71
CA VAL A 82 -20.46 2.84 -1.99
C VAL A 82 -21.22 2.47 -0.71
N CYS A 83 -20.54 2.51 0.44
CA CYS A 83 -21.14 2.18 1.73
C CYS A 83 -21.91 3.38 2.30
N LYS A 84 -23.25 3.27 2.31
CA LYS A 84 -24.14 4.32 2.84
C LYS A 84 -24.05 4.52 4.36
N GLN A 85 -23.52 3.53 5.09
CA GLN A 85 -23.46 3.51 6.55
C GLN A 85 -22.01 3.72 7.01
N LYS A 86 -21.56 4.96 6.89
CA LYS A 86 -20.16 5.36 7.09
C LYS A 86 -19.64 5.07 8.50
N GLU A 87 -20.39 5.42 9.55
CA GLU A 87 -19.96 5.20 10.94
C GLU A 87 -19.76 3.70 11.23
N LEU A 88 -20.73 2.87 10.83
CA LEU A 88 -20.62 1.40 10.97
C LEU A 88 -19.46 0.82 10.16
N LEU A 89 -19.19 1.37 8.97
CA LEU A 89 -18.04 0.98 8.16
C LEU A 89 -16.73 1.30 8.89
N LEU A 90 -16.60 2.49 9.48
CA LEU A 90 -15.40 2.88 10.21
C LEU A 90 -15.19 2.04 11.47
N ASP A 91 -16.26 1.79 12.22
CA ASP A 91 -16.22 0.88 13.37
C ASP A 91 -15.71 -0.50 12.95
N VAL A 92 -16.27 -1.07 11.88
CA VAL A 92 -15.85 -2.37 11.37
C VAL A 92 -14.39 -2.36 10.92
N LEU A 93 -13.97 -1.38 10.11
CA LEU A 93 -12.59 -1.30 9.65
C LEU A 93 -11.62 -1.13 10.82
N ALA A 94 -11.97 -0.36 11.85
CA ALA A 94 -11.18 -0.24 13.07
C ALA A 94 -11.06 -1.59 13.80
N HIS A 95 -12.15 -2.35 13.92
CA HIS A 95 -12.13 -3.68 14.51
C HIS A 95 -11.27 -4.66 13.69
N LEU A 96 -11.33 -4.60 12.35
CA LEU A 96 -10.50 -5.41 11.46
C LEU A 96 -9.00 -5.11 11.62
N LEU A 97 -8.63 -3.83 11.69
CA LEU A 97 -7.25 -3.41 11.94
C LEU A 97 -6.77 -3.86 13.33
N ASN A 98 -7.67 -3.91 14.30
CA ASN A 98 -7.40 -4.35 15.67
C ASN A 98 -7.55 -5.87 15.89
N LYS A 99 -7.78 -6.66 14.83
CA LYS A 99 -8.03 -8.11 14.89
C LYS A 99 -9.15 -8.51 15.87
N SER A 100 -10.19 -7.68 15.98
CA SER A 100 -11.40 -7.97 16.75
C SER A 100 -12.50 -8.46 15.82
N HIS A 101 -13.15 -9.57 16.17
CA HIS A 101 -14.00 -10.34 15.25
C HIS A 101 -15.37 -9.68 15.06
N PRO A 102 -15.74 -9.23 13.85
CA PRO A 102 -17.07 -8.69 13.61
C PRO A 102 -18.06 -9.82 13.25
N VAL A 103 -19.17 -9.91 13.98
CA VAL A 103 -20.20 -10.95 13.80
C VAL A 103 -21.09 -10.67 12.58
N GLY A 104 -21.29 -11.70 11.74
CA GLY A 104 -22.41 -11.95 10.79
C GLY A 104 -23.05 -10.79 9.99
N LYS A 105 -23.63 -9.79 10.68
CA LYS A 105 -24.25 -8.60 10.06
C LYS A 105 -23.24 -7.73 9.30
N VAL A 106 -21.96 -7.80 9.68
CA VAL A 106 -20.89 -7.01 9.07
C VAL A 106 -20.55 -7.46 7.65
N ARG A 107 -20.69 -8.76 7.34
CA ARG A 107 -20.34 -9.31 6.01
C ARG A 107 -21.21 -8.71 4.89
N MET A 108 -22.49 -8.46 5.16
CA MET A 108 -23.42 -7.81 4.22
C MET A 108 -22.99 -6.38 3.87
N LEU A 109 -22.43 -5.64 4.83
CA LEU A 109 -21.98 -4.26 4.62
C LEU A 109 -20.66 -4.20 3.84
N LEU A 110 -19.82 -5.22 3.99
CA LEU A 110 -18.52 -5.31 3.36
C LEU A 110 -18.54 -5.97 1.98
N PHE A 111 -19.71 -6.44 1.50
CA PHE A 111 -19.83 -7.09 0.19
C PHE A 111 -19.37 -6.17 -0.97
N GLY A 112 -19.54 -4.86 -0.85
CA GLY A 112 -19.03 -3.88 -1.83
C GLY A 112 -17.51 -3.68 -1.79
N LEU A 113 -16.83 -4.21 -0.77
CA LEU A 113 -15.40 -4.01 -0.50
C LEU A 113 -14.55 -5.25 -0.82
N HIS A 114 -15.10 -6.25 -1.52
CA HIS A 114 -14.34 -7.43 -1.93
C HIS A 114 -13.09 -7.06 -2.78
N SER A 115 -13.01 -5.90 -3.42
CA SER A 115 -11.77 -5.51 -4.12
C SER A 115 -10.59 -5.27 -3.16
N VAL A 116 -10.85 -4.86 -1.91
CA VAL A 116 -9.82 -4.44 -0.94
C VAL A 116 -9.79 -5.26 0.35
N LEU A 117 -10.87 -6.00 0.65
CA LEU A 117 -10.99 -6.90 1.80
C LEU A 117 -11.13 -8.35 1.34
N TYR A 118 -10.36 -9.26 1.93
CA TYR A 118 -10.63 -10.70 1.91
C TYR A 118 -11.77 -10.99 2.86
N ILE A 119 -12.90 -11.39 2.31
CA ILE A 119 -14.11 -11.77 3.06
C ILE A 119 -14.30 -13.27 2.78
N PRO A 120 -13.93 -14.15 3.72
CA PRO A 120 -14.06 -15.60 3.53
C PRO A 120 -15.53 -16.00 3.55
N ASP A 121 -15.86 -17.16 2.96
CA ASP A 121 -17.24 -17.69 2.92
C ASP A 121 -17.69 -18.27 4.28
N LYS A 122 -16.74 -18.81 5.05
CA LYS A 122 -16.98 -19.44 6.35
C LYS A 122 -16.84 -18.43 7.48
N ASP A 123 -17.74 -18.51 8.46
CA ASP A 123 -17.71 -17.66 9.66
C ASP A 123 -16.56 -18.01 10.63
N SER A 124 -15.82 -19.10 10.37
CA SER A 124 -14.64 -19.51 11.13
C SER A 124 -13.34 -18.84 10.67
N GLU A 125 -13.39 -18.06 9.58
CA GLU A 125 -12.23 -17.39 9.01
C GLU A 125 -12.35 -15.87 9.17
N ASP A 126 -11.21 -15.23 9.45
CA ASP A 126 -11.16 -13.79 9.66
C ASP A 126 -11.23 -13.00 8.35
N ILE A 127 -11.96 -11.89 8.39
CA ILE A 127 -11.90 -10.88 7.34
C ILE A 127 -10.54 -10.17 7.46
N THR A 128 -9.81 -10.06 6.35
CA THR A 128 -8.49 -9.41 6.33
C THR A 128 -8.38 -8.38 5.21
N VAL A 129 -7.47 -7.42 5.34
CA VAL A 129 -7.19 -6.46 4.27
C VAL A 129 -6.28 -7.11 3.23
N ARG A 130 -6.63 -7.04 1.93
CA ARG A 130 -5.85 -7.65 0.85
C ARG A 130 -4.56 -6.87 0.51
N HIS A 131 -4.56 -5.57 0.73
CA HIS A 131 -3.51 -4.67 0.25
C HIS A 131 -2.96 -3.82 1.39
N SER A 132 -1.64 -3.87 1.62
CA SER A 132 -0.96 -3.01 2.59
C SER A 132 -1.21 -1.53 2.31
N SER A 133 -1.23 -1.13 1.03
CA SER A 133 -1.54 0.24 0.59
C SER A 133 -2.91 0.75 1.01
N PHE A 134 -3.88 -0.14 1.24
CA PHE A 134 -5.20 0.24 1.75
C PHE A 134 -5.16 0.50 3.27
N VAL A 135 -4.35 -0.26 4.01
CA VAL A 135 -4.07 0.03 5.42
C VAL A 135 -3.38 1.39 5.53
N ASP A 136 -2.33 1.62 4.73
CA ASP A 136 -1.58 2.88 4.73
C ASP A 136 -2.49 4.08 4.44
N PHE A 137 -3.41 3.93 3.47
CA PHE A 137 -4.44 4.92 3.15
C PHE A 137 -5.35 5.23 4.35
N LEU A 138 -5.93 4.19 4.98
CA LEU A 138 -6.86 4.36 6.11
C LEU A 138 -6.19 4.97 7.35
N THR A 139 -4.88 4.73 7.54
CA THR A 139 -4.10 5.27 8.66
C THR A 139 -3.45 6.62 8.38
N ASP A 140 -3.74 7.25 7.23
CA ASP A 140 -3.27 8.58 6.88
C ASP A 140 -4.46 9.55 6.72
N LYS A 141 -4.52 10.55 7.60
CA LYS A 141 -5.63 11.52 7.67
C LYS A 141 -5.67 12.45 6.45
N LYS A 142 -4.54 12.76 5.85
CA LYS A 142 -4.50 13.62 4.65
C LYS A 142 -5.09 12.88 3.46
N ARG A 143 -4.80 11.57 3.34
CA ARG A 143 -5.22 10.72 2.22
C ARG A 143 -6.67 10.24 2.33
N SER A 144 -7.06 9.71 3.49
CA SER A 144 -8.41 9.15 3.70
C SER A 144 -9.45 10.18 4.15
N GLY A 145 -8.99 11.35 4.60
CA GLY A 145 -9.83 12.46 5.04
C GLY A 145 -10.84 12.02 6.09
N SER A 146 -12.11 11.98 5.69
CA SER A 146 -13.21 11.63 6.60
C SER A 146 -13.32 10.11 6.89
N TYR A 147 -12.52 9.27 6.22
CA TYR A 147 -12.42 7.83 6.45
C TYR A 147 -11.19 7.42 7.29
N TYR A 148 -10.50 8.40 7.85
CA TYR A 148 -9.31 8.18 8.66
C TYR A 148 -9.59 7.35 9.91
N LEU A 149 -8.77 6.31 10.11
CA LEU A 149 -8.80 5.44 11.28
C LEU A 149 -7.59 5.72 12.16
N ASN A 150 -7.86 6.22 13.37
CA ASN A 150 -6.82 6.47 14.34
C ASN A 150 -6.37 5.14 14.99
N LYS A 151 -5.07 4.86 14.89
CA LYS A 151 -4.42 3.69 15.50
C LYS A 151 -4.51 3.69 17.05
N SER A 152 -4.82 4.84 17.66
CA SER A 152 -4.83 5.02 19.12
C SER A 152 -6.12 4.58 19.84
N LEU A 153 -7.13 4.04 19.15
CA LEU A 153 -8.31 3.46 19.83
C LEU A 153 -8.05 2.09 20.47
N SER A 154 -6.80 1.66 20.57
CA SER A 154 -6.38 0.37 21.13
C SER A 154 -5.87 0.42 22.57
N GLU A 155 -5.65 1.60 23.16
CA GLU A 155 -5.17 1.73 24.55
C GLU A 155 -6.25 2.15 25.56
N ASP A 156 -7.32 2.81 25.14
CA ASP A 156 -8.36 3.34 26.07
C ASP A 156 -9.46 2.35 26.49
N MET A 157 -9.39 1.06 26.09
CA MET A 157 -10.31 0.01 26.57
C MET A 157 -9.62 -1.00 27.50
N ARG A 158 -8.58 -0.57 28.24
CA ARG A 158 -7.96 -1.33 29.35
C ARG A 158 -8.05 -0.64 30.71
N HIS A 159 -9.14 0.10 30.96
CA HIS A 159 -9.52 0.49 32.32
C HIS A 159 -11.00 0.25 32.55
#